data_AF-A0A096CFP3-F1
#
_entry.id   AF-A0A096CFP3-F1
#
_cell.length_a   1.000
_cell.length_b   1.000
_cell.length_c   1.000
_cell.angle_alpha   90.00
_cell.angle_beta   90.00
_cell.angle_gamma   90.00
#
_symmetry.space_group_name_H-M   'P 1'
#
loop_
_entity.id
_entity.type
_entity.pdbx_description
1 polymer ?
#
loop_
_entity_poly.entity_id
_entity_poly.type
_entity_poly.pdbx_seq_one_letter_code
_entity_poly.pdbx_strand_id
1 'polypeptide(L)'
;MTYMDHVEVIVEKEMYARDGVHKGMQGWITEPENINGYWLVNFPQCGEKNDIATIPVREEDVKVVKILDAHVNERIKVQFEKEVDQTKSFAEKPDDLSDYRI
;
A
#
# COMPACT_ATOMS: atom_id res chain seq x y z
N MET A 1 -18.84 -6.80 -6.10
CA MET A 1 -18.36 -6.52 -4.73
C MET A 1 -19.50 -5.94 -3.93
N THR A 2 -19.51 -6.19 -2.63
CA THR A 2 -20.50 -5.71 -1.66
C THR A 2 -19.85 -5.26 -0.36
N TYR A 3 -20.59 -4.51 0.45
CA TYR A 3 -20.18 -4.15 1.81
C TYR A 3 -19.61 -5.34 2.59
N MET A 4 -18.52 -5.13 3.33
CA MET A 4 -17.79 -6.16 4.09
C MET A 4 -17.09 -7.24 3.26
N ASP A 5 -17.11 -7.18 1.91
CA ASP A 5 -16.23 -8.03 1.12
C ASP A 5 -14.77 -7.70 1.45
N HIS A 6 -13.97 -8.75 1.60
CA HIS A 6 -12.52 -8.62 1.67
C HIS A 6 -11.98 -8.50 0.25
N VAL A 7 -11.05 -7.57 0.07
CA VAL A 7 -10.46 -7.26 -1.23
C VAL A 7 -8.94 -7.22 -1.14
N GLU A 8 -8.27 -7.52 -2.24
CA GLU A 8 -6.82 -7.38 -2.38
C GLU A 8 -6.52 -6.45 -3.55
N VAL A 9 -5.64 -5.48 -3.34
CA VAL A 9 -5.17 -4.57 -4.38
C VAL A 9 -4.28 -5.34 -5.36
N ILE A 10 -4.61 -5.33 -6.65
CA ILE A 10 -3.89 -6.12 -7.68
C ILE A 10 -2.93 -5.29 -8.53
N VAL A 11 -2.93 -3.97 -8.39
CA VAL A 11 -2.08 -3.03 -9.13
C VAL A 11 -1.31 -2.10 -8.20
N GLU A 12 -0.11 -1.69 -8.61
CA GLU A 12 0.66 -0.66 -7.91
C GLU A 12 0.35 0.69 -8.54
N LYS A 13 -0.06 1.68 -7.73
CA LYS A 13 -0.35 3.05 -8.20
C LYS A 13 0.17 4.05 -7.20
N GLU A 14 0.82 5.11 -7.70
CA GLU A 14 1.38 6.16 -6.86
C GLU A 14 0.34 6.81 -5.95
N MET A 15 -0.89 6.99 -6.43
CA MET A 15 -1.98 7.55 -5.63
C MET A 15 -2.35 6.71 -4.41
N TYR A 16 -2.16 5.39 -4.45
CA TYR A 16 -2.39 4.49 -3.31
C TYR A 16 -1.15 4.40 -2.42
N ALA A 17 0.03 4.34 -3.04
CA ALA A 17 1.31 4.28 -2.34
C ALA A 17 1.56 5.52 -1.45
N ARG A 18 1.03 6.70 -1.81
CA ARG A 18 1.10 7.90 -0.97
C ARG A 18 0.43 7.72 0.40
N ASP A 19 -0.60 6.89 0.48
CA ASP A 19 -1.28 6.52 1.72
C ASP A 19 -0.74 5.21 2.33
N GLY A 20 0.39 4.70 1.81
CA GLY A 20 1.04 3.46 2.26
C GLY A 20 0.36 2.19 1.78
N VAL A 21 -0.60 2.28 0.85
CA VAL A 21 -1.29 1.12 0.27
C VAL A 21 -0.59 0.67 -1.00
N HIS A 22 -0.15 -0.58 -0.99
CA HIS A 22 0.61 -1.18 -2.09
C HIS A 22 -0.08 -2.42 -2.65
N LYS A 23 0.33 -2.82 -3.86
CA LYS A 23 -0.12 -4.06 -4.50
C LYS A 23 0.08 -5.26 -3.57
N GLY A 24 -0.97 -6.08 -3.47
CA GLY A 24 -1.04 -7.26 -2.62
C GLY A 24 -1.60 -6.98 -1.24
N MET A 25 -1.77 -5.72 -0.82
CA MET A 25 -2.44 -5.40 0.44
C MET A 25 -3.92 -5.74 0.38
N GLN A 26 -4.43 -6.19 1.52
CA GLN A 26 -5.78 -6.66 1.72
C GLN A 26 -6.56 -5.72 2.64
N GLY A 27 -7.83 -5.51 2.34
CA GLY A 27 -8.72 -4.65 3.11
C GLY A 27 -10.16 -5.12 3.05
N TRP A 28 -11.06 -4.37 3.67
CA TRP A 28 -12.50 -4.62 3.55
C TRP A 28 -13.25 -3.37 3.11
N ILE A 29 -14.36 -3.58 2.40
CA ILE A 29 -15.22 -2.49 1.96
C ILE A 29 -16.00 -1.94 3.16
N THR A 30 -15.81 -0.66 3.46
CA THR A 30 -16.40 0.02 4.63
C THR A 30 -17.72 0.72 4.36
N GLU A 31 -18.06 0.93 3.08
CA GLU A 31 -19.29 1.63 2.68
C GLU A 31 -20.10 0.78 1.70
N PRO A 32 -21.43 0.81 1.77
CA PRO A 32 -22.27 -0.01 0.90
C PRO A 32 -22.32 0.50 -0.55
N GLU A 33 -21.95 1.75 -0.79
CA GLU A 33 -22.07 2.39 -2.09
C GLU A 33 -20.74 2.37 -2.87
N ASN A 34 -20.81 1.92 -4.12
CA ASN A 34 -19.77 2.20 -5.11
C ASN A 34 -20.04 3.58 -5.73
N ILE A 35 -19.12 4.52 -5.53
CA ILE A 35 -19.27 5.88 -6.03
C ILE A 35 -18.33 6.05 -7.22
N ASN A 36 -18.90 6.20 -8.42
CA ASN A 36 -18.15 6.41 -9.67
C ASN A 36 -17.07 5.35 -9.96
N GLY A 37 -17.33 4.08 -9.62
CA GLY A 37 -16.38 2.99 -9.81
C GLY A 37 -15.38 2.81 -8.67
N TYR A 38 -15.51 3.56 -7.57
CA TYR A 38 -14.64 3.46 -6.40
C TYR A 38 -15.38 2.86 -5.20
N TRP A 39 -14.66 2.00 -4.47
CA TRP A 39 -15.04 1.48 -3.17
C TRP A 39 -14.19 2.12 -2.08
N LEU A 40 -14.80 2.49 -0.95
CA LEU A 40 -14.03 2.88 0.23
C LEU A 40 -13.52 1.61 0.91
N VAL A 41 -12.19 1.45 0.98
CA VAL A 41 -11.54 0.25 1.51
C VAL A 41 -10.67 0.63 2.69
N ASN A 42 -10.85 -0.07 3.82
CA ASN A 42 -9.97 0.02 4.97
C ASN A 42 -8.92 -1.09 4.94
N PHE A 43 -7.65 -0.71 5.16
CA PHE A 43 -6.49 -1.57 5.15
C PHE A 43 -5.94 -1.74 6.58
N PRO A 44 -6.26 -2.83 7.28
CA PRO A 44 -5.88 -3.00 8.68
C PRO A 44 -4.41 -3.38 8.87
N GLN A 45 -3.94 -3.21 10.10
CA GLN A 45 -2.72 -3.83 10.62
C GLN A 45 -3.07 -4.89 11.68
N CYS A 46 -2.13 -5.78 12.00
CA CYS A 46 -2.38 -6.82 12.99
C CYS A 46 -2.32 -6.26 14.44
N GLY A 47 -3.33 -6.60 15.25
CA GLY A 47 -3.42 -6.22 16.67
C GLY A 47 -4.00 -4.84 16.91
N GLU A 48 -3.72 -4.23 18.08
CA GLU A 48 -4.19 -2.88 18.48
C GLU A 48 -3.38 -1.75 17.81
N LYS A 49 -3.04 -1.93 16.53
CA LYS A 49 -2.37 -0.90 15.74
C LYS A 49 -3.42 -0.12 14.95
N ASN A 50 -3.11 1.15 14.69
CA ASN A 50 -3.92 1.91 13.73
C ASN A 50 -3.91 1.22 12.37
N ASP A 51 -5.00 1.35 11.63
CA ASP A 51 -5.06 0.91 10.24
C ASP A 51 -4.02 1.65 9.40
N ILE A 52 -3.60 1.05 8.30
CA ILE A 52 -2.69 1.68 7.34
C ILE A 52 -3.38 2.88 6.69
N ALA A 53 -4.59 2.66 6.18
CA ALA A 53 -5.34 3.66 5.46
C ALA A 53 -6.80 3.25 5.27
N THR A 54 -7.67 4.24 5.10
CA THR A 54 -9.03 4.07 4.57
C THR A 54 -9.16 4.97 3.36
N ILE A 55 -9.10 4.40 2.15
CA ILE A 55 -9.02 5.17 0.90
C ILE A 55 -9.97 4.65 -0.18
N PRO A 56 -10.40 5.52 -1.12
CA PRO A 56 -11.15 5.08 -2.28
C PRO A 56 -10.25 4.32 -3.27
N VAL A 57 -10.62 3.10 -3.60
CA VAL A 57 -9.91 2.23 -4.56
C VAL A 57 -10.85 1.88 -5.70
N ARG A 58 -10.35 1.87 -6.95
CA ARG A 58 -11.20 1.50 -8.08
C ARG A 58 -11.55 0.03 -8.03
N GLU A 59 -12.77 -0.29 -8.42
CA GLU A 59 -13.26 -1.67 -8.54
C GLU A 59 -12.34 -2.54 -9.44
N GLU A 60 -11.83 -1.98 -10.54
CA GLU A 60 -10.92 -2.68 -11.47
C GLU A 60 -9.52 -2.97 -10.89
N ASP A 61 -9.14 -2.29 -9.80
CA ASP A 61 -7.82 -2.38 -9.18
C ASP A 61 -7.77 -3.36 -8.02
N VAL A 62 -8.89 -4.03 -7.73
CA VAL A 62 -9.01 -5.00 -6.65
C VAL A 62 -9.63 -6.30 -7.12
N LYS A 63 -9.39 -7.37 -6.36
CA LYS A 63 -10.13 -8.62 -6.46
C LYS A 63 -10.72 -8.99 -5.11
N VAL A 64 -11.88 -9.63 -5.11
CA VAL A 64 -12.46 -10.19 -3.88
C VAL A 64 -11.62 -11.39 -3.43
N VAL A 65 -11.31 -11.43 -2.13
CA VAL A 65 -10.64 -12.55 -1.47
C VAL A 65 -11.54 -13.13 -0.38
N LYS A 66 -11.35 -14.40 -0.05
CA LYS A 66 -12.19 -15.08 0.96
C LYS A 66 -11.79 -14.72 2.38
N ILE A 67 -10.49 -14.54 2.60
CA ILE A 67 -9.90 -14.35 3.92
C ILE A 67 -9.04 -13.10 3.84
N LEU A 68 -9.21 -12.23 4.82
CA LEU A 68 -8.33 -11.10 5.06
C LEU A 68 -7.23 -11.53 6.03
N ASP A 69 -5.97 -11.35 5.64
CA ASP A 69 -4.81 -11.56 6.49
C ASP A 69 -4.02 -10.25 6.66
N ALA A 70 -4.23 -9.58 7.79
CA ALA A 70 -3.56 -8.32 8.09
C ALA A 70 -2.02 -8.44 8.20
N HIS A 71 -1.48 -9.65 8.42
CA HIS A 71 -0.02 -9.85 8.42
C HIS A 71 0.58 -9.66 7.02
N VAL A 72 -0.19 -9.89 5.96
CA VAL A 72 0.24 -9.61 4.58
C VAL A 72 0.52 -8.11 4.43
N ASN A 73 -0.37 -7.26 4.95
CA ASN A 73 -0.22 -5.82 4.90
C ASN A 73 1.04 -5.34 5.62
N GLU A 74 1.30 -5.88 6.82
CA GLU A 74 2.50 -5.52 7.58
C GLU A 74 3.79 -5.92 6.87
N ARG A 75 3.82 -7.12 6.28
CA ARG A 75 4.98 -7.60 5.53
C ARG A 75 5.26 -6.71 4.32
N ILE A 76 4.21 -6.31 3.60
CA ILE A 76 4.33 -5.43 2.43
C ILE A 76 4.80 -4.05 2.88
N LYS A 77 4.17 -3.46 3.91
CA LYS A 77 4.56 -2.15 4.45
C LYS A 77 6.06 -2.11 4.80
N VAL A 78 6.55 -3.11 5.55
CA VAL A 78 7.96 -3.19 5.93
C VAL A 78 8.89 -3.32 4.72
N GLN A 79 8.47 -4.01 3.66
CA GLN A 79 9.25 -4.13 2.43
C GLN A 79 9.42 -2.76 1.75
N PHE A 80 8.34 -2.00 1.59
CA PHE A 80 8.37 -0.70 0.93
C PHE A 80 9.06 0.38 1.78
N GLU A 81 8.92 0.36 3.11
CA GLU A 81 9.66 1.28 4.00
C GLU A 81 11.19 1.08 3.88
N LYS A 82 11.65 -0.17 3.80
CA LYS A 82 13.09 -0.46 3.61
C LYS A 82 13.62 0.02 2.27
N GLU A 83 12.84 -0.08 1.20
CA GLU A 83 13.24 0.41 -0.13
C GLU A 83 13.37 1.94 -0.17
N VAL A 84 12.48 2.65 0.53
CA VAL A 84 12.57 4.11 0.68
C VAL A 84 13.82 4.52 1.47
N ASP A 85 14.15 3.82 2.55
CA ASP A 85 15.34 4.13 3.34
C ASP A 85 16.63 3.83 2.58
N GLN A 86 16.68 2.74 1.81
CA GLN A 86 17.84 2.40 0.97
C GLN A 86 18.05 3.42 -0.16
N THR A 87 16.98 3.85 -0.84
CA THR A 87 17.07 4.84 -1.91
C THR A 87 17.51 6.21 -1.41
N LYS A 88 17.04 6.64 -0.23
CA LYS A 88 17.55 7.86 0.44
C LYS A 88 19.04 7.75 0.76
N SER A 89 19.47 6.61 1.34
CA SER A 89 20.87 6.40 1.72
C SER A 89 21.86 6.41 0.54
N PHE A 90 21.38 6.09 -0.67
CA PHE A 90 22.19 6.13 -1.89
C PHE A 90 22.25 7.55 -2.49
N ALA A 91 21.14 8.30 -2.43
CA ALA A 91 21.09 9.67 -2.92
C ALA A 91 21.91 10.68 -2.07
N GLU A 92 22.19 10.34 -0.80
CA GLU A 92 22.96 11.18 0.12
C GLU A 92 24.48 10.97 0.07
N LYS A 93 24.99 10.05 -0.77
CA LYS A 93 26.43 9.95 -1.04
C LYS A 93 26.74 10.76 -2.31
N PRO A 94 27.19 12.03 -2.21
CA PRO A 94 27.80 12.68 -3.36
C PRO A 94 29.03 11.85 -3.74
N ASP A 95 29.06 11.37 -4.98
CA ASP A 95 30.24 10.72 -5.56
C ASP A 95 31.45 11.60 -5.26
N ASP A 96 32.37 11.06 -4.45
CA ASP A 96 33.61 11.72 -4.07
C ASP A 96 34.49 11.81 -5.32
N LEU A 97 34.24 12.83 -6.14
CA LEU A 97 34.96 13.18 -7.37
C LEU A 97 36.37 13.74 -7.09
N SER A 98 36.95 13.44 -5.92
CA SER A 98 38.27 13.96 -5.52
C SER A 98 39.46 13.33 -6.25
N ASP A 99 39.24 12.35 -7.13
CA ASP A 99 40.33 11.60 -7.81
C ASP A 99 40.72 12.09 -9.22
N TYR A 100 40.23 13.27 -9.65
CA TYR A 100 40.63 13.87 -10.94
C TYR A 100 41.32 15.22 -10.80
N ARG A 101 42.48 15.24 -10.14
CA ARG A 101 43.50 16.28 -10.33
C ARG A 101 44.85 15.61 -10.58
N ILE A 102 45.09 15.27 -11.86
CA ILE A 102 46.42 15.03 -12.44
C ILE A 102 46.95 16.38 -12.93
#